data_AF-A0A8T7M045-F1
#
_entry.id   AF-A0A8T7M045-F1
#
_cell.length_a   1.000
_cell.length_b   1.000
_cell.length_c   1.000
_cell.angle_alpha   90.00
_cell.angle_beta   90.00
_cell.angle_gamma   90.00
#
_symmetry.space_group_name_H-M   'P 1'
#
loop_
_entity.id
_entity.type
_entity.pdbx_description
1 polymer ?
#
loop_
_entity_poly.entity_id
_entity_poly.type
_entity_poly.pdbx_seq_one_letter_code
_entity_poly.pdbx_strand_id
1 'polypeptide(L)'
;MPVIMEEKVEAPVRPIKPANKKVKSGQNRPVTHVVMLVTSILACILAAIYRPDADISEIISIGTGYYALLLMAITLLIGPYKLLHQRRNPVNIDLRRDIGIWAGINTLIHVFFSFQLFQKGLILLYFLTQAGGVRTDVFGVSNDLGMIAFLILLPVLFTSNQISLKLMKGKRWKGLQRLTYLVFGFGLIHTIGFQFYNVREAWFGIGTAIATLGVLVAQSIGIAITVVRNRQRKMTNAPVSPLTSLTTQPVMATTASNMARRQFLKIGAGAFITGVTAGSAIALLGTSQGKTASATVAENTAAGTTAIATSTNAATTSVATSSAAVTTTSAAATSAASATTKAATTTAIASGVTVLATTATLATGKALLFTTPDTSQRAFVVHRKDGSVGCFGGVCTHEPVNLVFNETTQSLYCPRHDVSFDTQNGNPSSMPARTALKKYTVKVDSAGNIIYG
;
A
#
# COMPACT_ATOMS: atom_id res chain seq x y z
N MET A 1 62.34 -10.62 64.37
CA MET A 1 60.94 -10.38 63.95
C MET A 1 60.92 -10.35 62.43
N PRO A 2 60.05 -11.13 61.76
CA PRO A 2 60.22 -11.47 60.35
C PRO A 2 59.80 -10.33 59.42
N VAL A 3 60.55 -10.19 58.33
CA VAL A 3 60.32 -9.28 57.20
C VAL A 3 59.18 -9.86 56.36
N ILE A 4 58.06 -9.14 56.28
CA ILE A 4 56.94 -9.47 55.39
C ILE A 4 57.33 -8.98 53.99
N MET A 5 57.57 -9.93 53.09
CA MET A 5 57.75 -9.67 51.66
C MET A 5 56.40 -9.32 51.03
N GLU A 6 56.28 -8.13 50.43
CA GLU A 6 55.13 -7.77 49.58
C GLU A 6 55.18 -8.60 48.29
N GLU A 7 54.22 -9.51 48.13
CA GLU A 7 53.98 -10.24 46.89
C GLU A 7 53.29 -9.30 45.88
N LYS A 8 54.08 -8.77 44.94
CA LYS A 8 53.59 -7.99 43.79
C LYS A 8 52.82 -8.92 42.85
N VAL A 9 51.49 -8.94 42.98
CA VAL A 9 50.59 -9.63 42.05
C VAL A 9 50.60 -8.92 40.69
N GLU A 10 51.47 -9.37 39.80
CA GLU A 10 51.54 -8.94 38.41
C GLU A 10 50.26 -9.39 37.66
N ALA A 11 49.42 -8.43 37.27
CA ALA A 11 48.17 -8.74 36.56
C ALA A 11 48.45 -9.44 35.21
N PRO A 12 47.67 -10.46 34.82
CA PRO A 12 47.89 -11.17 33.57
C PRO A 12 47.71 -10.23 32.38
N VAL A 13 48.82 -9.96 31.68
CA VAL A 13 48.85 -9.22 30.42
C VAL A 13 48.02 -10.01 29.40
N ARG A 14 46.80 -9.53 29.12
CA ARG A 14 45.97 -10.12 28.07
C ARG A 14 46.70 -10.00 26.72
N PRO A 15 46.84 -11.10 25.96
CA PRO A 15 47.48 -11.04 24.65
C PRO A 15 46.70 -10.06 23.75
N ILE A 16 47.40 -9.03 23.27
CA ILE A 16 46.86 -8.08 22.29
C ILE A 16 46.66 -8.87 21.00
N LYS A 17 45.41 -9.20 20.72
CA LYS A 17 44.99 -9.87 19.49
C LYS A 17 45.53 -9.03 18.31
N PRO A 18 46.27 -9.63 17.34
CA PRO A 18 46.85 -8.86 16.24
C PRO A 18 45.74 -8.10 15.51
N ALA A 19 46.01 -6.82 15.22
CA ALA A 19 45.08 -5.93 14.54
C ALA A 19 44.62 -6.59 13.23
N ASN A 20 43.37 -7.05 13.24
CA ASN A 20 42.75 -7.70 12.09
C ASN A 20 42.89 -6.78 10.86
N LYS A 21 43.48 -7.31 9.76
CA LYS A 21 43.69 -6.60 8.50
C LYS A 21 42.45 -5.75 8.22
N LYS A 22 42.62 -4.42 8.18
CA LYS A 22 41.54 -3.49 7.80
C LYS A 22 41.14 -3.82 6.37
N VAL A 23 40.12 -4.66 6.19
CA VAL A 23 39.43 -4.83 4.91
C VAL A 23 38.98 -3.43 4.48
N LYS A 24 39.56 -2.90 3.41
CA LYS A 24 39.24 -1.57 2.89
C LYS A 24 37.74 -1.55 2.57
N SER A 25 36.99 -0.66 3.22
CA SER A 25 35.52 -0.66 3.23
C SER A 25 34.85 -0.40 1.88
N GLY A 26 35.60 -0.28 0.77
CA GLY A 26 35.08 -0.01 -0.57
C GLY A 26 35.26 -1.14 -1.59
N GLN A 27 36.04 -2.18 -1.31
CA GLN A 27 36.45 -3.16 -2.34
C GLN A 27 35.30 -4.07 -2.84
N ASN A 28 34.25 -4.24 -2.03
CA ASN A 28 33.13 -5.16 -2.34
C ASN A 28 31.87 -4.44 -2.87
N ARG A 29 31.93 -3.11 -3.05
CA ARG A 29 30.80 -2.33 -3.57
C ARG A 29 30.42 -2.69 -5.01
N PRO A 30 31.34 -2.79 -5.99
CA PRO A 30 30.97 -3.17 -7.35
C PRO A 30 30.33 -4.57 -7.38
N VAL A 31 30.85 -5.51 -6.60
CA VAL A 31 30.26 -6.85 -6.44
C VAL A 31 28.82 -6.75 -5.92
N THR A 32 28.58 -5.91 -4.91
CA THR A 32 27.22 -5.69 -4.39
C THR A 32 26.30 -5.17 -5.49
N HIS A 33 26.73 -4.20 -6.30
CA HIS A 33 25.90 -3.66 -7.37
C HIS A 33 25.60 -4.71 -8.46
N VAL A 34 26.58 -5.53 -8.85
CA VAL A 34 26.37 -6.62 -9.82
C VAL A 34 25.40 -7.65 -9.27
N VAL A 35 25.56 -8.07 -8.00
CA VAL A 35 24.65 -9.03 -7.36
C VAL A 35 23.21 -8.48 -7.34
N MET A 36 23.03 -7.22 -6.98
CA MET A 36 21.70 -6.60 -6.95
C MET A 36 21.07 -6.45 -8.35
N LEU A 37 21.88 -6.16 -9.38
CA LEU A 37 21.40 -6.14 -10.76
C LEU A 37 20.92 -7.53 -11.21
N VAL A 38 21.77 -8.56 -11.04
CA VAL A 38 21.47 -9.94 -11.44
C VAL A 38 20.21 -10.45 -10.73
N THR A 39 20.09 -10.19 -9.44
CA THR A 39 18.92 -10.61 -8.66
C THR A 39 17.67 -9.82 -8.99
N SER A 40 17.77 -8.55 -9.41
CA SER A 40 16.63 -7.79 -9.95
C SER A 40 16.13 -8.39 -11.26
N ILE A 41 17.05 -8.76 -12.17
CA ILE A 41 16.70 -9.45 -13.43
C ILE A 41 16.07 -10.81 -13.13
N LEU A 42 16.64 -11.57 -12.19
CA LEU A 42 16.09 -12.85 -11.75
C LEU A 42 14.67 -12.70 -11.20
N ALA A 43 14.37 -11.64 -10.45
CA ALA A 43 13.02 -11.39 -9.96
C ALA A 43 12.01 -11.15 -11.10
N CYS A 44 12.41 -10.45 -12.17
CA CYS A 44 11.59 -10.30 -13.38
C CYS A 44 11.42 -11.63 -14.12
N ILE A 45 12.46 -12.46 -14.21
CA ILE A 45 12.38 -13.80 -14.82
C ILE A 45 11.41 -14.69 -14.03
N LEU A 46 11.50 -14.69 -12.69
CA LEU A 46 10.57 -15.43 -11.83
C LEU A 46 9.13 -14.94 -12.00
N ALA A 47 8.92 -13.62 -12.16
CA ALA A 47 7.60 -13.07 -12.48
C ALA A 47 7.09 -13.54 -13.85
N ALA A 48 7.96 -13.65 -14.86
CA ALA A 48 7.62 -14.16 -16.19
C ALA A 48 7.23 -15.65 -16.14
N ILE A 49 7.95 -16.45 -15.36
CA ILE A 49 7.63 -17.87 -15.15
C ILE A 49 6.31 -18.01 -14.38
N TYR A 50 6.07 -17.16 -13.39
CA TYR A 50 4.84 -17.16 -12.60
C TYR A 50 3.61 -16.74 -13.44
N ARG A 51 3.78 -15.79 -14.36
CA ARG A 51 2.72 -15.27 -15.24
C ARG A 51 3.18 -15.22 -16.69
N PRO A 52 3.22 -16.37 -17.40
CA PRO A 52 3.65 -16.43 -18.79
C PRO A 52 2.65 -15.77 -19.76
N ASP A 53 1.40 -15.58 -19.31
CA ASP A 53 0.31 -14.92 -20.03
C ASP A 53 0.32 -13.39 -19.93
N ALA A 54 1.17 -12.83 -19.06
CA ALA A 54 1.16 -11.40 -18.78
C ALA A 54 1.99 -10.59 -19.78
N ASP A 55 1.56 -9.35 -20.02
CA ASP A 55 2.33 -8.40 -20.82
C ASP A 55 3.70 -8.10 -20.16
N ILE A 56 4.68 -7.73 -20.98
CA ILE A 56 6.05 -7.42 -20.52
C ILE A 56 6.05 -6.36 -19.40
N SER A 57 5.23 -5.31 -19.53
CA SER A 57 5.10 -4.27 -18.52
C SER A 57 4.60 -4.80 -17.18
N GLU A 58 3.71 -5.80 -17.20
CA GLU A 58 3.16 -6.39 -15.99
C GLU A 58 4.20 -7.30 -15.33
N ILE A 59 4.89 -8.12 -16.12
CA ILE A 59 6.00 -8.97 -15.66
C ILE A 59 7.06 -8.13 -14.93
N ILE A 60 7.49 -7.03 -15.57
CA ILE A 60 8.50 -6.14 -14.99
C ILE A 60 7.95 -5.46 -13.73
N SER A 61 6.72 -4.94 -13.77
CA SER A 61 6.11 -4.28 -12.61
C SER A 61 5.98 -5.22 -11.41
N ILE A 62 5.48 -6.45 -11.60
CA ILE A 62 5.34 -7.45 -10.54
C ILE A 62 6.71 -7.84 -9.98
N GLY A 63 7.66 -8.20 -10.86
CA GLY A 63 9.00 -8.64 -10.45
C GLY A 63 9.73 -7.56 -9.64
N THR A 64 9.80 -6.35 -10.17
CA THR A 64 10.49 -5.24 -9.50
C THR A 64 9.77 -4.73 -8.25
N GLY A 65 8.43 -4.78 -8.20
CA GLY A 65 7.65 -4.36 -7.03
C GLY A 65 7.88 -5.25 -5.81
N TYR A 66 7.72 -6.57 -5.96
CA TYR A 66 7.99 -7.52 -4.88
C TYR A 66 9.47 -7.54 -4.48
N TYR A 67 10.36 -7.42 -5.46
CA TYR A 67 11.79 -7.38 -5.18
C TYR A 67 12.21 -6.11 -4.44
N ALA A 68 11.65 -4.95 -4.78
CA ALA A 68 11.87 -3.70 -4.03
C ALA A 68 11.43 -3.84 -2.57
N LEU A 69 10.26 -4.44 -2.32
CA LEU A 69 9.76 -4.68 -0.96
C LEU A 69 10.69 -5.62 -0.16
N LEU A 70 11.18 -6.69 -0.80
CA LEU A 70 12.16 -7.61 -0.21
C LEU A 70 13.46 -6.89 0.15
N LEU A 71 14.02 -6.13 -0.79
CA LEU A 71 15.25 -5.35 -0.54
C LEU A 71 15.05 -4.34 0.58
N MET A 72 13.91 -3.64 0.62
CA MET A 72 13.57 -2.74 1.73
C MET A 72 13.54 -3.48 3.07
N ALA A 73 12.90 -4.65 3.16
CA ALA A 73 12.91 -5.46 4.37
C ALA A 73 14.35 -5.82 4.79
N ILE A 74 15.18 -6.28 3.85
CA ILE A 74 16.60 -6.59 4.10
C ILE A 74 17.35 -5.35 4.61
N THR A 75 17.15 -4.16 4.01
CA THR A 75 17.82 -2.93 4.49
C THR A 75 17.48 -2.58 5.94
N LEU A 76 16.25 -2.87 6.37
CA LEU A 76 15.79 -2.64 7.72
C LEU A 76 16.37 -3.69 8.68
N LEU A 77 16.53 -4.94 8.26
CA LEU A 77 17.08 -6.04 9.05
C LEU A 77 18.58 -5.91 9.33
N ILE A 78 19.36 -5.28 8.44
CA ILE A 78 20.81 -5.10 8.62
C ILE A 78 21.15 -4.35 9.92
N GLY A 79 20.32 -3.37 10.31
CA GLY A 79 20.54 -2.56 11.50
C GLY A 79 20.51 -3.38 12.81
N PRO A 80 19.39 -4.05 13.12
CA PRO A 80 19.29 -4.96 14.26
C PRO A 80 20.33 -6.09 14.23
N TYR A 81 20.57 -6.70 13.07
CA TYR A 81 21.56 -7.76 12.91
C TYR A 81 22.96 -7.31 13.36
N LYS A 82 23.39 -6.11 12.91
CA LYS A 82 24.68 -5.54 13.35
C LYS A 82 24.72 -5.23 14.84
N LEU A 83 23.60 -4.84 15.45
CA LEU A 83 23.57 -4.51 16.87
C LEU A 83 23.74 -5.75 17.77
N LEU A 84 23.28 -6.93 17.31
CA LEU A 84 23.49 -8.21 17.97
C LEU A 84 24.97 -8.59 18.00
N HIS A 85 25.70 -8.39 16.89
CA HIS A 85 27.11 -8.79 16.78
C HIS A 85 28.12 -7.71 17.18
N GLN A 86 27.76 -6.41 17.16
CA GLN A 86 28.71 -5.31 17.35
C GLN A 86 28.24 -4.28 18.40
N ARG A 87 29.17 -3.78 19.24
CA ARG A 87 28.87 -2.81 20.30
C ARG A 87 28.57 -1.39 19.81
N ARG A 88 29.02 -1.03 18.60
CA ARG A 88 28.79 0.27 17.97
C ARG A 88 28.23 0.05 16.57
N ASN A 89 27.02 0.55 16.32
CA ASN A 89 26.46 0.60 14.99
C ASN A 89 27.01 1.84 14.26
N PRO A 90 27.83 1.68 13.20
CA PRO A 90 28.36 2.83 12.47
C PRO A 90 27.21 3.64 11.84
N VAL A 91 27.43 4.93 11.64
CA VAL A 91 26.40 5.85 11.11
C VAL A 91 26.00 5.47 9.68
N ASN A 92 26.97 5.04 8.88
CA ASN A 92 26.78 4.56 7.51
C ASN A 92 27.36 3.15 7.38
N ILE A 93 26.60 2.26 6.74
CA ILE A 93 27.03 0.91 6.36
C ILE A 93 26.84 0.84 4.85
N ASP A 94 27.94 0.75 4.10
CA ASP A 94 27.88 0.82 2.64
C ASP A 94 26.97 -0.27 2.05
N LEU A 95 27.02 -1.52 2.56
CA LEU A 95 26.11 -2.59 2.15
C LEU A 95 24.63 -2.23 2.33
N ARG A 96 24.26 -1.62 3.46
CA ARG A 96 22.86 -1.21 3.71
C ARG A 96 22.42 -0.12 2.74
N ARG A 97 23.31 0.84 2.48
CA ARG A 97 23.05 1.94 1.54
C ARG A 97 22.92 1.42 0.11
N ASP A 98 23.82 0.55 -0.31
CA ASP A 98 23.85 0.01 -1.67
C ASP A 98 22.61 -0.87 -1.94
N ILE A 99 22.19 -1.71 -0.99
CA ILE A 99 20.91 -2.45 -1.06
C ILE A 99 19.71 -1.50 -1.11
N GLY A 100 19.72 -0.43 -0.32
CA GLY A 100 18.64 0.58 -0.32
C GLY A 100 18.55 1.38 -1.62
N ILE A 101 19.68 1.66 -2.27
CA ILE A 101 19.71 2.27 -3.59
C ILE A 101 19.03 1.36 -4.61
N TRP A 102 19.35 0.06 -4.60
CA TRP A 102 18.73 -0.90 -5.51
C TRP A 102 17.25 -1.15 -5.23
N ALA A 103 16.83 -1.08 -3.97
CA ALA A 103 15.41 -1.04 -3.63
C ALA A 103 14.73 0.16 -4.31
N GLY A 104 15.34 1.35 -4.22
CA GLY A 104 14.80 2.56 -4.85
C GLY A 104 14.81 2.53 -6.38
N ILE A 105 15.84 1.95 -7.01
CA ILE A 105 15.89 1.74 -8.46
C ILE A 105 14.77 0.80 -8.90
N ASN A 106 14.56 -0.31 -8.21
CA ASN A 106 13.47 -1.24 -8.51
C ASN A 106 12.10 -0.57 -8.31
N THR A 107 11.91 0.27 -7.29
CA THR A 107 10.67 1.05 -7.13
C THR A 107 10.45 2.03 -8.29
N LEU A 108 11.49 2.70 -8.79
CA LEU A 108 11.38 3.60 -9.95
C LEU A 108 10.93 2.84 -11.20
N ILE A 109 11.54 1.68 -11.46
CA ILE A 109 11.16 0.81 -12.58
C ILE A 109 9.73 0.30 -12.40
N HIS A 110 9.37 -0.15 -11.19
CA HIS A 110 8.02 -0.59 -10.84
C HIS A 110 6.98 0.49 -11.13
N VAL A 111 7.18 1.73 -10.69
CA VAL A 111 6.24 2.84 -10.93
C VAL A 111 6.12 3.15 -12.43
N PHE A 112 7.25 3.22 -13.14
CA PHE A 112 7.26 3.51 -14.58
C PHE A 112 6.48 2.47 -15.39
N PHE A 113 6.70 1.18 -15.14
CA PHE A 113 5.96 0.12 -15.84
C PHE A 113 4.54 -0.02 -15.35
N SER A 114 4.26 0.25 -14.06
CA SER A 114 2.89 0.28 -13.55
C SER A 114 2.06 1.34 -14.27
N PHE A 115 2.56 2.56 -14.45
CA PHE A 115 1.81 3.59 -15.17
C PHE A 115 1.49 3.26 -16.63
N GLN A 116 2.20 2.32 -17.25
CA GLN A 116 1.91 1.86 -18.60
C GLN A 116 0.77 0.82 -18.67
N LEU A 117 0.38 0.21 -17.54
CA LEU A 117 -0.60 -0.88 -17.51
C LEU A 117 -2.06 -0.44 -17.61
N PHE A 118 -2.42 0.72 -17.04
CA PHE A 118 -3.82 1.15 -16.99
C PHE A 118 -4.15 2.07 -18.16
N GLN A 119 -5.17 1.67 -18.93
CA GLN A 119 -5.74 2.47 -20.04
C GLN A 119 -4.68 3.03 -21.00
N LYS A 120 -3.64 2.24 -21.30
CA LYS A 120 -2.52 2.62 -22.19
C LYS A 120 -1.80 3.93 -21.79
N GLY A 121 -1.72 4.24 -20.49
CA GLY A 121 -0.93 5.38 -19.99
C GLY A 121 -1.75 6.59 -19.52
N LEU A 122 -3.06 6.47 -19.34
CA LEU A 122 -3.88 7.51 -18.71
C LEU A 122 -3.66 7.52 -17.18
N ILE A 123 -2.56 8.12 -16.75
CA ILE A 123 -2.05 8.12 -15.36
C ILE A 123 -3.11 8.62 -14.37
N LEU A 124 -3.89 9.64 -14.73
CA LEU A 124 -4.88 10.24 -13.82
C LEU A 124 -5.94 9.23 -13.36
N LEU A 125 -6.26 8.22 -14.16
CA LEU A 125 -7.29 7.24 -13.80
C LEU A 125 -6.84 6.22 -12.74
N TYR A 126 -5.55 6.21 -12.38
CA TYR A 126 -5.08 5.51 -11.18
C TYR A 126 -5.61 6.14 -9.89
N PHE A 127 -5.89 7.45 -9.93
CA PHE A 127 -6.22 8.29 -8.77
C PHE A 127 -7.64 8.89 -8.85
N LEU A 128 -8.15 9.06 -10.06
CA LEU A 128 -9.45 9.66 -10.34
C LEU A 128 -10.37 8.65 -11.04
N THR A 129 -11.65 8.72 -10.71
CA THR A 129 -12.71 8.06 -11.47
C THR A 129 -12.88 8.71 -12.84
N GLN A 130 -13.54 8.04 -13.78
CA GLN A 130 -13.84 8.63 -15.09
C GLN A 130 -14.73 9.89 -14.99
N ALA A 131 -15.51 10.01 -13.90
CA ALA A 131 -16.31 11.18 -13.60
C ALA A 131 -15.50 12.35 -12.99
N GLY A 132 -14.19 12.19 -12.80
CA GLY A 132 -13.30 13.21 -12.23
C GLY A 132 -13.24 13.26 -10.70
N GLY A 133 -14.04 12.45 -10.00
CA GLY A 133 -13.97 12.33 -8.54
C GLY A 133 -12.75 11.50 -8.08
N VAL A 134 -12.23 11.75 -6.87
CA VAL A 134 -11.14 10.97 -6.27
C VAL A 134 -11.59 9.51 -6.09
N ARG A 135 -10.71 8.58 -6.44
CA ARG A 135 -10.99 7.16 -6.39
C ARG A 135 -10.70 6.61 -4.99
N THR A 136 -11.75 6.22 -4.28
CA THR A 136 -11.67 5.77 -2.87
C THR A 136 -11.85 4.25 -2.70
N ASP A 137 -11.93 3.49 -3.79
CA ASP A 137 -11.95 2.03 -3.73
C ASP A 137 -10.55 1.49 -3.34
N VAL A 138 -10.46 0.19 -3.07
CA VAL A 138 -9.19 -0.46 -2.67
C VAL A 138 -8.09 -0.21 -3.69
N PHE A 139 -8.42 -0.14 -4.98
CA PHE A 139 -7.48 0.18 -6.05
C PHE A 139 -6.92 1.61 -5.90
N GLY A 140 -7.79 2.62 -5.83
CA GLY A 140 -7.41 4.03 -5.68
C GLY A 140 -6.60 4.29 -4.42
N VAL A 141 -7.08 3.83 -3.26
CA VAL A 141 -6.38 3.99 -1.98
C VAL A 141 -5.01 3.30 -2.00
N SER A 142 -4.90 2.13 -2.63
CA SER A 142 -3.60 1.46 -2.78
C SER A 142 -2.64 2.27 -3.64
N ASN A 143 -3.12 2.86 -4.75
CA ASN A 143 -2.31 3.74 -5.60
C ASN A 143 -1.86 5.01 -4.88
N ASP A 144 -2.75 5.66 -4.13
CA ASP A 144 -2.44 6.86 -3.35
C ASP A 144 -1.31 6.60 -2.35
N LEU A 145 -1.41 5.50 -1.60
CA LEU A 145 -0.38 5.10 -0.64
C LEU A 145 0.94 4.73 -1.32
N GLY A 146 0.88 4.05 -2.48
CA GLY A 146 2.05 3.77 -3.30
C GLY A 146 2.74 5.05 -3.78
N MET A 147 1.97 6.05 -4.20
CA MET A 147 2.50 7.35 -4.61
C MET A 147 3.10 8.14 -3.44
N ILE A 148 2.45 8.14 -2.28
CA ILE A 148 3.01 8.76 -1.08
C ILE A 148 4.36 8.10 -0.73
N ALA A 149 4.43 6.76 -0.76
CA ALA A 149 5.68 6.04 -0.53
C ALA A 149 6.77 6.44 -1.54
N PHE A 150 6.40 6.52 -2.82
CA PHE A 150 7.30 6.90 -3.91
C PHE A 150 7.84 8.32 -3.75
N LEU A 151 6.99 9.30 -3.45
CA LEU A 151 7.38 10.70 -3.24
C LEU A 151 8.32 10.85 -2.04
N ILE A 152 8.12 10.07 -0.97
CA ILE A 152 9.02 10.04 0.19
C ILE A 152 10.35 9.35 -0.15
N LEU A 153 10.32 8.32 -1.00
CA LEU A 153 11.51 7.58 -1.42
C LEU A 153 12.46 8.44 -2.25
N LEU A 154 11.96 9.33 -3.12
CA LEU A 154 12.80 10.19 -3.97
C LEU A 154 13.89 10.94 -3.18
N PRO A 155 13.59 11.77 -2.16
CA PRO A 155 14.64 12.47 -1.40
C PRO A 155 15.56 11.51 -0.63
N VAL A 156 15.06 10.35 -0.19
CA VAL A 156 15.89 9.32 0.45
C VAL A 156 16.91 8.74 -0.55
N LEU A 157 16.47 8.43 -1.76
CA LEU A 157 17.30 7.88 -2.82
C LEU A 157 18.33 8.90 -3.33
N PHE A 158 17.89 10.12 -3.66
CA PHE A 158 18.79 11.18 -4.15
C PHE A 158 19.87 11.56 -3.14
N THR A 159 19.58 11.46 -1.84
CA THR A 159 20.56 11.73 -0.78
C THR A 159 21.40 10.52 -0.36
N SER A 160 21.24 9.36 -1.02
CA SER A 160 21.98 8.12 -0.73
C SER A 160 23.39 8.08 -1.36
N ASN A 161 24.09 9.21 -1.39
CA ASN A 161 25.44 9.32 -1.93
C ASN A 161 26.43 9.90 -0.87
N GLN A 162 27.73 9.80 -1.15
CA GLN A 162 28.76 10.27 -0.22
C GLN A 162 28.79 11.80 -0.07
N ILE A 163 28.41 12.54 -1.13
CA ILE A 163 28.41 14.01 -1.14
C ILE A 163 27.34 14.52 -0.18
N SER A 164 26.11 14.02 -0.29
CA SER A 164 24.99 14.38 0.59
C SER A 164 25.26 14.02 2.06
N LEU A 165 25.96 12.91 2.33
CA LEU A 165 26.38 12.54 3.69
C LEU A 165 27.34 13.57 4.29
N LYS A 166 28.30 14.06 3.49
CA LYS A 166 29.25 15.10 3.91
C LYS A 166 28.56 16.46 4.08
N LEU A 167 27.71 16.83 3.12
CA LEU A 167 27.04 18.13 3.07
C LEU A 167 26.02 18.32 4.19
N MET A 168 25.12 17.36 4.42
CA MET A 168 24.04 17.48 5.40
C MET A 168 24.48 17.23 6.84
N LYS A 169 25.71 16.75 7.05
CA LYS A 169 26.23 16.24 8.33
C LYS A 169 25.47 14.97 8.79
N GLY A 170 26.17 14.07 9.47
CA GLY A 170 25.65 12.74 9.79
C GLY A 170 24.30 12.71 10.54
N LYS A 171 23.99 13.71 11.37
CA LYS A 171 22.73 13.76 12.15
C LYS A 171 21.51 14.06 11.27
N ARG A 172 21.56 15.08 10.40
CA ARG A 172 20.43 15.46 9.54
C ARG A 172 20.22 14.43 8.43
N TRP A 173 21.31 13.97 7.82
CA TRP A 173 21.27 12.88 6.84
C TRP A 173 20.59 11.64 7.43
N LYS A 174 20.97 11.24 8.65
CA LYS A 174 20.33 10.10 9.32
C LYS A 174 18.86 10.36 9.67
N GLY A 175 18.45 11.60 9.89
CA GLY A 175 17.05 11.97 10.08
C GLY A 175 16.23 11.71 8.82
N LEU A 176 16.71 12.19 7.66
CA LEU A 176 16.06 11.96 6.37
C LEU A 176 16.01 10.47 6.01
N GLN A 177 17.10 9.74 6.25
CA GLN A 177 17.17 8.29 6.02
C GLN A 177 16.30 7.45 6.96
N ARG A 178 15.61 8.05 7.96
CA ARG A 178 14.58 7.35 8.73
C ARG A 178 13.22 7.36 8.04
N LEU A 179 13.02 8.20 7.04
CA LEU A 179 11.79 8.17 6.23
C LEU A 179 11.62 6.82 5.52
N THR A 180 12.68 6.02 5.37
CA THR A 180 12.64 4.62 4.92
C THR A 180 11.63 3.77 5.70
N TYR A 181 11.37 4.05 6.99
CA TYR A 181 10.33 3.35 7.75
C TYR A 181 8.91 3.68 7.24
N LEU A 182 8.67 4.94 6.86
CA LEU A 182 7.40 5.34 6.24
C LEU A 182 7.27 4.75 4.83
N VAL A 183 8.34 4.78 4.04
CA VAL A 183 8.36 4.16 2.70
C VAL A 183 8.02 2.67 2.80
N PHE A 184 8.62 1.94 3.74
CA PHE A 184 8.29 0.53 3.95
C PHE A 184 6.84 0.33 4.41
N GLY A 185 6.35 1.14 5.36
CA GLY A 185 4.97 1.05 5.84
C GLY A 185 3.94 1.30 4.75
N PHE A 186 4.06 2.41 4.02
CA PHE A 186 3.14 2.73 2.91
C PHE A 186 3.27 1.75 1.75
N GLY A 187 4.50 1.35 1.40
CA GLY A 187 4.74 0.33 0.36
C GLY A 187 4.12 -1.02 0.72
N LEU A 188 4.18 -1.42 2.00
CA LEU A 188 3.55 -2.65 2.47
C LEU A 188 2.03 -2.60 2.37
N ILE A 189 1.40 -1.51 2.80
CA ILE A 189 -0.07 -1.34 2.71
C ILE A 189 -0.50 -1.35 1.25
N HIS A 190 0.24 -0.65 0.37
CA HIS A 190 0.04 -0.68 -1.08
C HIS A 190 0.10 -2.11 -1.63
N THR A 191 1.13 -2.90 -1.27
CA THR A 191 1.25 -4.29 -1.71
C THR A 191 0.09 -5.16 -1.22
N ILE A 192 -0.28 -5.04 0.06
CA ILE A 192 -1.39 -5.80 0.65
C ILE A 192 -2.72 -5.46 -0.05
N GLY A 193 -3.00 -4.18 -0.26
CA GLY A 193 -4.21 -3.74 -0.97
C GLY A 193 -4.30 -4.32 -2.38
N PHE A 194 -3.19 -4.35 -3.12
CA PHE A 194 -3.14 -4.98 -4.43
C PHE A 194 -3.19 -6.51 -4.41
N GLN A 195 -2.73 -7.16 -3.34
CA GLN A 195 -2.91 -8.60 -3.18
C GLN A 195 -4.38 -8.96 -3.00
N PHE A 196 -5.13 -8.19 -2.20
CA PHE A 196 -6.57 -8.35 -2.05
C PHE A 196 -7.32 -8.01 -3.34
N TYR A 197 -6.99 -6.88 -3.97
CA TYR A 197 -7.65 -6.43 -5.20
C TYR A 197 -7.47 -7.42 -6.35
N ASN A 198 -6.26 -7.98 -6.51
CA ASN A 198 -5.97 -8.94 -7.58
C ASN A 198 -6.23 -10.41 -7.18
N VAL A 199 -6.79 -10.67 -6.00
CA VAL A 199 -7.02 -12.01 -5.45
C VAL A 199 -5.78 -12.91 -5.61
N ARG A 200 -4.64 -12.40 -5.15
CA ARG A 200 -3.37 -13.12 -5.27
C ARG A 200 -3.41 -14.40 -4.43
N GLU A 201 -2.67 -15.40 -4.89
CA GLU A 201 -2.52 -16.66 -4.15
C GLU A 201 -2.01 -16.42 -2.72
N ALA A 202 -2.47 -17.27 -1.80
CA ALA A 202 -2.20 -17.15 -0.37
C ALA A 202 -0.70 -17.06 -0.05
N TRP A 203 0.16 -17.70 -0.84
CA TRP A 203 1.62 -17.71 -0.63
C TRP A 203 2.25 -16.32 -0.71
N PHE A 204 1.72 -15.43 -1.57
CA PHE A 204 2.18 -14.03 -1.62
C PHE A 204 1.85 -13.30 -0.33
N GLY A 205 0.62 -13.47 0.17
CA GLY A 205 0.18 -12.92 1.45
C GLY A 205 1.03 -13.42 2.61
N ILE A 206 1.23 -14.74 2.69
CA ILE A 206 2.07 -15.39 3.70
C ILE A 206 3.51 -14.86 3.63
N GLY A 207 4.10 -14.78 2.43
CA GLY A 207 5.45 -14.25 2.23
C GLY A 207 5.59 -12.81 2.73
N THR A 208 4.65 -11.93 2.37
CA THR A 208 4.64 -10.55 2.86
C THR A 208 4.40 -10.44 4.37
N ALA A 209 3.57 -11.31 4.95
CA ALA A 209 3.33 -11.35 6.38
C ALA A 209 4.59 -11.79 7.15
N ILE A 210 5.28 -12.84 6.68
CA ILE A 210 6.55 -13.31 7.25
C ILE A 210 7.61 -12.21 7.19
N ALA A 211 7.78 -11.56 6.03
CA ALA A 211 8.74 -10.47 5.88
C ALA A 211 8.44 -9.31 6.85
N THR A 212 7.15 -8.93 6.97
CA THR A 212 6.69 -7.88 7.88
C THR A 212 6.96 -8.23 9.33
N LEU A 213 6.58 -9.43 9.76
CA LEU A 213 6.79 -9.91 11.12
C LEU A 213 8.28 -9.98 11.45
N GLY A 214 9.09 -10.50 10.53
CA GLY A 214 10.55 -10.55 10.67
C GLY A 214 11.17 -9.17 10.89
N VAL A 215 10.73 -8.17 10.11
CA VAL A 215 11.16 -6.77 10.29
C VAL A 215 10.72 -6.25 11.66
N LEU A 216 9.44 -6.39 12.04
CA LEU A 216 8.91 -5.88 13.31
C LEU A 216 9.63 -6.49 14.52
N VAL A 217 9.82 -7.81 14.53
CA VAL A 217 10.52 -8.53 15.60
C VAL A 217 11.97 -8.07 15.68
N ALA A 218 12.68 -8.02 14.55
CA ALA A 218 14.06 -7.57 14.53
C ALA A 218 14.22 -6.11 15.01
N GLN A 219 13.35 -5.20 14.59
CA GLN A 219 13.39 -3.81 15.06
C GLN A 219 13.10 -3.73 16.56
N SER A 220 12.13 -4.48 17.06
CA SER A 220 11.77 -4.53 18.48
C SER A 220 12.95 -4.99 19.34
N ILE A 221 13.63 -6.07 18.91
CA ILE A 221 14.86 -6.56 19.53
C ILE A 221 15.95 -5.50 19.49
N GLY A 222 16.16 -4.85 18.34
CA GLY A 222 17.15 -3.79 18.17
C GLY A 222 16.93 -2.60 19.11
N ILE A 223 15.67 -2.18 19.28
CA ILE A 223 15.29 -1.11 20.21
C ILE A 223 15.53 -1.57 21.66
N ALA A 224 15.08 -2.77 22.03
CA ALA A 224 15.25 -3.32 23.37
C ALA A 224 16.74 -3.36 23.78
N ILE A 225 17.61 -3.90 22.92
CA ILE A 225 19.06 -3.92 23.14
C ILE A 225 19.63 -2.51 23.31
N THR A 226 19.19 -1.56 22.47
CA THR A 226 19.65 -0.17 22.54
C THR A 226 19.26 0.48 23.86
N VAL A 227 18.03 0.27 24.33
CA VAL A 227 17.52 0.80 25.59
C VAL A 227 18.28 0.21 26.77
N VAL A 228 18.48 -1.11 26.81
CA VAL A 228 19.20 -1.81 27.88
C VAL A 228 20.65 -1.33 27.95
N ARG A 229 21.37 -1.28 26.82
CA ARG A 229 22.77 -0.81 26.76
C ARG A 229 22.90 0.66 27.20
N ASN A 230 21.94 1.51 26.84
CA ASN A 230 21.95 2.91 27.26
C ASN A 230 21.70 3.08 28.76
N ARG A 231 20.83 2.25 29.36
CA ARG A 231 20.61 2.23 30.82
C ARG A 231 21.89 1.78 31.55
N GLN A 232 22.53 0.70 31.11
CA GLN A 232 23.78 0.22 31.68
C GLN A 232 24.88 1.29 31.62
N ARG A 233 25.06 1.98 30.49
CA ARG A 233 26.06 3.06 30.36
C ARG A 233 25.79 4.24 31.29
N LYS A 234 24.53 4.58 31.52
CA LYS A 234 24.17 5.65 32.48
C LYS A 234 24.48 5.24 33.92
N MET A 235 24.32 3.97 34.27
CA MET A 235 24.69 3.45 35.60
C MET A 235 26.20 3.40 35.79
N THR A 236 26.96 2.91 34.80
CA THR A 236 28.44 2.84 34.91
C THR A 236 29.12 4.20 34.91
N ASN A 237 28.52 5.20 34.25
CA ASN A 237 29.07 6.55 34.15
C ASN A 237 28.41 7.52 35.13
N ALA A 238 27.58 7.03 36.06
CA ALA A 238 27.06 7.88 37.13
C ALA A 238 28.25 8.33 37.99
N PRO A 239 28.38 9.64 38.28
CA PRO A 239 29.45 10.10 39.16
C PRO A 239 29.31 9.37 40.50
N VAL A 240 30.40 8.75 40.96
CA VAL A 240 30.47 8.19 42.31
C VAL A 240 30.31 9.38 43.25
N SER A 241 29.16 9.48 43.92
CA SER A 241 28.98 10.46 44.98
C SER A 241 30.12 10.27 45.98
N PRO A 242 30.92 11.30 46.30
CA PRO A 242 31.89 11.18 47.36
C PRO A 242 31.13 10.77 48.62
N LEU A 243 31.64 9.76 49.34
CA LEU A 243 31.17 9.35 50.66
C LEU A 243 31.20 10.59 51.56
N THR A 244 30.09 11.34 51.55
CA THR A 244 29.90 12.44 52.46
C THR A 244 29.59 11.75 53.78
N SER A 245 30.51 11.94 54.72
CA SER A 245 30.49 11.44 56.09
C SER A 245 29.08 11.39 56.65
N LEU A 246 28.80 10.30 57.37
CA LEU A 246 27.65 10.13 58.25
C LEU A 246 27.55 11.34 59.20
N THR A 247 26.79 12.35 58.80
CA THR A 247 26.29 13.37 59.71
C THR A 247 24.79 13.18 59.78
N THR A 248 24.36 12.63 60.91
CA THR A 248 22.97 12.53 61.34
C THR A 248 22.24 13.85 61.09
N GLN A 249 21.21 13.83 60.24
CA GLN A 249 20.21 14.89 60.12
C GLN A 249 18.83 14.27 60.32
N PRO A 250 17.92 14.96 61.04
CA PRO A 250 16.66 14.40 61.48
C PRO A 250 15.64 14.32 60.34
N VAL A 251 14.74 13.36 60.50
CA VAL A 251 13.58 13.10 59.65
C VAL A 251 12.64 14.31 59.66
N MET A 252 12.40 14.92 58.49
CA MET A 252 11.08 15.48 58.17
C MET A 252 10.87 15.53 56.66
N ALA A 253 9.66 15.11 56.28
CA ALA A 253 9.20 14.84 54.94
C ALA A 253 8.99 16.08 54.07
N THR A 254 9.10 15.91 52.75
CA THR A 254 8.03 16.29 51.81
C THR A 254 8.29 15.64 50.45
N THR A 255 7.46 14.65 50.16
CA THR A 255 7.39 13.92 48.90
C THR A 255 6.57 14.72 47.89
N ALA A 256 6.83 14.46 46.60
CA ALA A 256 5.99 14.77 45.44
C ALA A 256 6.32 16.04 44.64
N SER A 257 7.17 15.88 43.61
CA SER A 257 7.07 16.71 42.38
C SER A 257 7.74 16.12 41.13
N ASN A 258 8.32 14.91 41.15
CA ASN A 258 9.15 14.44 40.03
C ASN A 258 8.55 13.34 39.13
N MET A 259 7.31 12.88 39.40
CA MET A 259 6.67 11.85 38.55
C MET A 259 5.94 12.39 37.32
N ALA A 260 5.45 13.63 37.33
CA ALA A 260 4.59 14.16 36.25
C ALA A 260 5.34 14.42 34.92
N ARG A 261 6.65 14.69 34.95
CA ARG A 261 7.41 15.07 33.72
C ARG A 261 7.89 13.88 32.88
N ARG A 262 7.88 12.66 33.44
CA ARG A 262 8.41 11.45 32.75
C ARG A 262 7.35 10.65 31.99
N GLN A 263 6.06 10.89 32.23
CA GLN A 263 4.97 10.20 31.52
C GLN A 263 4.55 10.90 30.22
N PHE A 264 4.74 12.22 30.09
CA PHE A 264 4.38 12.94 28.87
C PHE A 264 5.25 12.62 27.64
N LEU A 265 6.47 12.10 27.83
CA LEU A 265 7.38 11.79 26.72
C LEU A 265 7.26 10.35 26.17
N LYS A 266 6.22 9.61 26.58
CA LYS A 266 5.95 8.25 26.06
C LYS A 266 4.80 8.19 25.06
N ILE A 267 4.03 9.26 24.89
CA ILE A 267 2.87 9.28 23.99
C ILE A 267 3.28 9.57 22.52
N GLY A 268 4.45 10.15 22.27
CA GLY A 268 4.93 10.44 20.90
C GLY A 268 5.62 9.30 20.14
N ALA A 269 5.78 8.12 20.74
CA ALA A 269 6.48 6.97 20.12
C ALA A 269 5.64 5.69 20.05
N GLY A 270 4.41 5.72 20.58
CA GLY A 270 3.50 4.57 20.67
C GLY A 270 2.25 4.67 19.82
N ALA A 271 2.16 5.61 18.88
CA ALA A 271 0.97 5.84 18.05
C ALA A 271 1.03 5.19 16.65
N PHE A 272 1.76 4.08 16.50
CA PHE A 272 1.71 3.24 15.29
C PHE A 272 1.56 1.74 15.62
N ILE A 273 1.07 1.42 16.81
CA ILE A 273 0.69 0.06 17.22
C ILE A 273 -0.78 0.09 17.65
N THR A 274 -1.66 0.51 16.75
CA THR A 274 -3.09 0.20 16.77
C THR A 274 -3.58 0.40 15.34
N GLY A 275 -3.67 -0.69 14.58
CA GLY A 275 -4.08 -0.62 13.18
C GLY A 275 -3.70 -1.82 12.31
N VAL A 276 -3.39 -3.00 12.88
CA VAL A 276 -3.41 -4.28 12.13
C VAL A 276 -3.89 -5.38 13.07
N THR A 277 -5.17 -5.34 13.44
CA THR A 277 -5.92 -6.52 13.91
C THR A 277 -7.30 -6.47 13.27
N ALA A 278 -7.34 -6.64 11.95
CA ALA A 278 -8.53 -7.04 11.24
C ALA A 278 -8.09 -7.75 9.95
N GLY A 279 -8.31 -9.06 9.90
CA GLY A 279 -8.08 -9.87 8.71
C GLY A 279 -7.05 -10.96 8.87
N SER A 280 -7.32 -11.95 9.73
CA SER A 280 -7.08 -13.38 9.45
C SER A 280 -7.57 -14.26 10.61
N ALA A 281 -8.33 -15.31 10.24
CA ALA A 281 -8.98 -16.36 11.05
C ALA A 281 -10.29 -15.92 11.76
N ILE A 282 -11.45 -16.56 11.59
CA ILE A 282 -11.72 -17.99 11.75
C ILE A 282 -12.92 -18.44 10.88
N ALA A 283 -12.82 -19.69 10.39
CA ALA A 283 -13.83 -20.45 9.66
C ALA A 283 -14.92 -21.06 10.57
N LEU A 284 -16.08 -21.36 9.96
CA LEU A 284 -17.07 -22.39 10.32
C LEU A 284 -17.39 -22.62 11.81
N LEU A 285 -18.60 -22.23 12.23
CA LEU A 285 -19.61 -23.09 12.88
C LEU A 285 -20.82 -22.24 13.27
N GLY A 286 -22.02 -22.71 12.90
CA GLY A 286 -23.28 -22.07 13.25
C GLY A 286 -23.66 -22.29 14.70
N THR A 287 -24.40 -21.35 15.28
CA THR A 287 -25.75 -21.57 15.86
C THR A 287 -26.26 -20.27 16.48
N SER A 288 -27.52 -19.98 16.16
CA SER A 288 -28.55 -19.26 16.92
C SER A 288 -28.17 -18.45 18.17
N GLN A 289 -28.58 -17.18 18.20
CA GLN A 289 -29.61 -16.61 19.09
C GLN A 289 -29.39 -15.10 19.26
N GLY A 290 -30.45 -14.34 19.04
CA GLY A 290 -30.44 -12.89 19.15
C GLY A 290 -30.47 -12.39 20.58
N LYS A 291 -29.99 -11.16 20.78
CA LYS A 291 -30.66 -10.17 21.62
C LYS A 291 -30.10 -8.77 21.34
N THR A 292 -31.03 -7.84 21.21
CA THR A 292 -30.92 -6.40 21.15
C THR A 292 -30.18 -5.79 22.36
N ALA A 293 -29.35 -4.77 22.14
CA ALA A 293 -29.23 -3.61 23.04
C ALA A 293 -28.50 -2.43 22.35
N SER A 294 -29.14 -1.28 22.43
CA SER A 294 -28.71 0.05 22.02
C SER A 294 -27.99 0.77 23.17
N ALA A 295 -26.99 1.62 22.90
CA ALA A 295 -26.54 2.69 23.81
C ALA A 295 -25.65 3.75 23.11
N THR A 296 -26.31 4.81 22.65
CA THR A 296 -26.07 6.25 22.87
C THR A 296 -24.69 6.78 23.37
N VAL A 297 -24.11 7.69 22.56
CA VAL A 297 -23.48 9.02 22.82
C VAL A 297 -22.49 9.23 23.98
N ALA A 298 -21.30 9.77 23.66
CA ALA A 298 -20.68 10.88 24.41
C ALA A 298 -19.62 11.61 23.55
N GLU A 299 -19.97 12.83 23.15
CA GLU A 299 -19.11 13.87 22.59
C GLU A 299 -18.43 14.63 23.75
N ASN A 300 -17.17 15.07 23.59
CA ASN A 300 -16.58 16.02 24.53
C ASN A 300 -15.70 17.04 23.79
N THR A 301 -16.25 18.24 23.71
CA THR A 301 -15.60 19.50 23.36
C THR A 301 -14.87 20.06 24.59
N ALA A 302 -13.65 20.56 24.43
CA ALA A 302 -13.10 21.57 25.33
C ALA A 302 -12.08 22.45 24.60
N ALA A 303 -12.46 23.71 24.46
CA ALA A 303 -11.62 24.83 24.04
C ALA A 303 -10.63 25.22 25.14
N GLY A 304 -9.55 25.92 24.75
CA GLY A 304 -8.56 26.45 25.68
C GLY A 304 -7.50 27.30 24.99
N THR A 305 -7.88 28.54 24.71
CA THR A 305 -7.12 29.66 24.15
C THR A 305 -5.90 30.03 25.00
N THR A 306 -4.78 30.38 24.37
CA THR A 306 -3.95 31.54 24.80
C THR A 306 -3.14 32.06 23.61
N ALA A 307 -3.43 33.31 23.23
CA ALA A 307 -2.67 34.10 22.28
C ALA A 307 -1.56 34.88 22.99
N ILE A 308 -0.42 35.06 22.34
CA ILE A 308 0.40 36.29 22.45
C ILE A 308 0.88 36.63 21.03
N ALA A 309 0.48 37.81 20.59
CA ALA A 309 0.84 38.48 19.34
C ALA A 309 2.26 39.09 19.43
N THR A 310 2.88 39.38 18.27
CA THR A 310 3.32 40.74 17.88
C THR A 310 3.78 40.76 16.42
N SER A 311 3.13 41.67 15.66
CA SER A 311 3.39 42.36 14.37
C SER A 311 4.70 42.10 13.60
N THR A 312 4.74 42.16 12.26
CA THR A 312 4.48 43.37 11.44
C THR A 312 4.16 43.12 9.94
N ASN A 313 3.11 43.81 9.47
CA ASN A 313 2.85 44.49 8.18
C ASN A 313 3.54 44.06 6.86
N ALA A 314 2.72 43.86 5.81
CA ALA A 314 2.59 44.84 4.70
C ALA A 314 1.50 44.47 3.68
N ALA A 315 0.65 45.46 3.41
CA ALA A 315 -0.03 45.86 2.15
C ALA A 315 -0.82 44.80 1.34
N THR A 316 -2.16 44.82 1.37
CA THR A 316 -3.10 45.60 0.51
C THR A 316 -2.94 45.42 -1.01
N THR A 317 -3.88 44.69 -1.62
CA THR A 317 -4.71 45.25 -2.69
C THR A 317 -6.01 44.45 -2.82
N SER A 318 -7.11 45.18 -2.66
CA SER A 318 -8.51 44.76 -2.77
C SER A 318 -9.03 44.94 -4.19
N VAL A 319 -9.85 44.00 -4.67
CA VAL A 319 -11.02 44.32 -5.52
C VAL A 319 -12.16 43.36 -5.16
N ALA A 320 -13.24 43.97 -4.64
CA ALA A 320 -14.58 43.42 -4.45
C ALA A 320 -15.28 43.25 -5.83
N THR A 321 -16.43 42.65 -6.09
CA THR A 321 -17.65 42.25 -5.39
C THR A 321 -18.34 41.32 -6.42
N SER A 322 -19.19 40.36 -6.10
CA SER A 322 -20.63 40.62 -6.00
C SER A 322 -21.34 39.33 -5.58
N SER A 323 -22.15 39.49 -4.54
CA SER A 323 -23.08 38.52 -3.98
C SER A 323 -24.28 38.31 -4.89
N ALA A 324 -24.77 37.07 -4.93
CA ALA A 324 -26.19 36.80 -5.11
C ALA A 324 -26.56 35.63 -4.18
N ALA A 325 -27.34 35.95 -3.16
CA ALA A 325 -27.92 35.00 -2.23
C ALA A 325 -29.19 34.38 -2.83
N VAL A 326 -29.37 33.07 -2.69
CA VAL A 326 -30.70 32.47 -2.58
C VAL A 326 -30.67 31.40 -1.49
N THR A 327 -31.69 31.48 -0.66
CA THR A 327 -31.95 30.80 0.61
C THR A 327 -32.67 29.47 0.39
N THR A 328 -32.42 28.51 1.30
CA THR A 328 -33.24 27.32 1.68
C THR A 328 -33.49 26.26 0.59
N THR A 329 -33.35 24.95 0.83
CA THR A 329 -33.96 24.19 1.93
C THR A 329 -33.29 22.81 2.03
N SER A 330 -33.14 22.27 3.25
CA SER A 330 -32.71 20.91 3.53
C SER A 330 -33.73 19.87 3.06
N ALA A 331 -33.28 18.77 2.46
CA ALA A 331 -34.01 17.50 2.47
C ALA A 331 -33.03 16.33 2.42
N ALA A 332 -33.31 15.36 3.28
CA ALA A 332 -32.48 14.23 3.65
C ALA A 332 -32.18 13.26 2.50
N ALA A 333 -30.96 12.73 2.52
CA ALA A 333 -30.55 11.59 1.73
C ALA A 333 -31.20 10.31 2.26
N THR A 334 -31.94 9.62 1.40
CA THR A 334 -32.28 8.21 1.58
C THR A 334 -32.32 7.51 0.21
N SER A 335 -31.60 6.39 0.14
CA SER A 335 -31.96 5.17 -0.60
C SER A 335 -31.82 5.12 -2.13
N ALA A 336 -30.80 4.37 -2.57
CA ALA A 336 -30.82 3.33 -3.61
C ALA A 336 -31.77 3.51 -4.81
N ALA A 337 -31.21 3.85 -5.98
CA ALA A 337 -31.86 3.63 -7.26
C ALA A 337 -31.26 2.40 -7.96
N SER A 338 -31.89 1.26 -7.72
CA SER A 338 -31.79 0.05 -8.55
C SER A 338 -32.31 0.37 -9.95
N ALA A 339 -31.43 0.38 -10.96
CA ALA A 339 -31.84 0.49 -12.36
C ALA A 339 -32.35 -0.88 -12.84
N THR A 340 -33.67 -1.06 -12.75
CA THR A 340 -34.40 -2.23 -13.22
C THR A 340 -34.33 -2.34 -14.75
N THR A 341 -33.61 -3.35 -15.25
CA THR A 341 -33.75 -3.81 -16.65
C THR A 341 -34.93 -4.78 -16.72
N LYS A 342 -35.98 -4.40 -17.45
CA LYS A 342 -37.17 -5.22 -17.68
C LYS A 342 -36.79 -6.43 -18.54
N ALA A 343 -36.85 -7.63 -17.96
CA ALA A 343 -36.73 -8.88 -18.69
C ALA A 343 -37.93 -9.03 -19.64
N ALA A 344 -37.68 -9.23 -20.93
CA ALA A 344 -38.72 -9.49 -21.91
C ALA A 344 -38.97 -11.00 -22.02
N THR A 345 -40.25 -11.38 -22.03
CA THR A 345 -40.72 -12.75 -22.27
C THR A 345 -40.52 -13.11 -23.75
N THR A 346 -39.76 -14.17 -24.02
CA THR A 346 -39.53 -14.69 -25.37
C THR A 346 -40.80 -15.35 -25.91
N THR A 347 -41.39 -14.77 -26.95
CA THR A 347 -42.45 -15.43 -27.72
C THR A 347 -41.80 -16.49 -28.60
N ALA A 348 -41.91 -17.75 -28.20
CA ALA A 348 -41.49 -18.88 -29.01
C ALA A 348 -42.44 -19.05 -30.20
N ILE A 349 -41.94 -18.86 -31.42
CA ILE A 349 -42.59 -19.31 -32.65
C ILE A 349 -41.81 -20.53 -33.16
N ALA A 350 -42.55 -21.60 -33.46
CA ALA A 350 -42.05 -22.87 -33.93
C ALA A 350 -41.40 -22.73 -35.32
N SER A 351 -40.07 -22.82 -35.37
CA SER A 351 -39.25 -23.47 -36.41
C SER A 351 -37.78 -23.08 -36.21
N GLY A 352 -37.05 -23.77 -35.32
CA GLY A 352 -35.56 -23.75 -35.24
C GLY A 352 -34.83 -22.39 -35.12
N VAL A 353 -35.54 -21.26 -35.07
CA VAL A 353 -35.02 -19.91 -35.23
C VAL A 353 -35.54 -19.09 -34.06
N THR A 354 -34.63 -18.63 -33.19
CA THR A 354 -35.02 -17.83 -32.04
C THR A 354 -34.89 -16.34 -32.37
N VAL A 355 -36.02 -15.66 -32.54
CA VAL A 355 -36.05 -14.20 -32.67
C VAL A 355 -35.91 -13.57 -31.28
N LEU A 356 -34.88 -12.75 -31.08
CA LEU A 356 -34.59 -12.08 -29.80
C LEU A 356 -35.36 -10.76 -29.66
N ALA A 357 -35.38 -9.97 -30.72
CA ALA A 357 -36.00 -8.65 -30.80
C ALA A 357 -36.12 -8.23 -32.27
N THR A 358 -36.71 -7.07 -32.52
CA THR A 358 -36.66 -6.39 -33.81
C THR A 358 -35.91 -5.07 -33.68
N THR A 359 -35.34 -4.54 -34.75
CA THR A 359 -34.68 -3.22 -34.75
C THR A 359 -35.64 -2.08 -34.40
N ALA A 360 -36.95 -2.30 -34.56
CA ALA A 360 -37.99 -1.37 -34.10
C ALA A 360 -38.25 -1.45 -32.58
N THR A 361 -38.12 -2.62 -31.97
CA THR A 361 -38.38 -2.82 -30.53
C THR A 361 -37.13 -2.61 -29.67
N LEU A 362 -35.95 -2.91 -30.20
CA LEU A 362 -34.67 -2.58 -29.60
C LEU A 362 -34.08 -1.35 -30.30
N ALA A 363 -34.34 -0.16 -29.76
CA ALA A 363 -33.85 1.09 -30.32
C ALA A 363 -32.31 1.14 -30.39
N THR A 364 -31.79 1.90 -31.35
CA THR A 364 -30.36 2.15 -31.52
C THR A 364 -29.77 2.76 -30.24
N GLY A 365 -28.62 2.22 -29.81
CA GLY A 365 -27.95 2.59 -28.56
C GLY A 365 -28.46 1.86 -27.32
N LYS A 366 -29.37 0.90 -27.45
CA LYS A 366 -29.93 0.10 -26.34
C LYS A 366 -29.44 -1.34 -26.39
N ALA A 367 -29.59 -2.03 -25.26
CA ALA A 367 -29.35 -3.47 -25.15
C ALA A 367 -30.53 -4.18 -24.51
N LEU A 368 -30.77 -5.42 -24.93
CA LEU A 368 -31.71 -6.34 -24.32
C LEU A 368 -30.95 -7.49 -23.66
N LEU A 369 -31.27 -7.73 -22.40
CA LEU A 369 -30.80 -8.90 -21.65
C LEU A 369 -31.73 -10.09 -21.94
N PHE A 370 -31.15 -11.25 -22.21
CA PHE A 370 -31.88 -12.51 -22.43
C PHE A 370 -31.07 -13.72 -21.96
N THR A 371 -31.69 -14.90 -22.06
CA THR A 371 -31.06 -16.19 -21.78
C THR A 371 -30.86 -16.94 -23.09
N THR A 372 -29.65 -17.41 -23.37
CA THR A 372 -29.35 -18.10 -24.63
C THR A 372 -30.15 -19.41 -24.75
N PRO A 373 -30.81 -19.67 -25.90
CA PRO A 373 -31.64 -20.87 -26.07
C PRO A 373 -30.87 -22.19 -26.04
N ASP A 374 -29.60 -22.18 -26.44
CA ASP A 374 -28.76 -23.37 -26.60
C ASP A 374 -28.04 -23.79 -25.30
N THR A 375 -27.60 -22.82 -24.50
CA THR A 375 -26.65 -23.00 -23.40
C THR A 375 -27.18 -22.45 -22.08
N SER A 376 -28.37 -21.85 -22.08
CA SER A 376 -29.02 -21.26 -20.91
C SER A 376 -28.15 -20.24 -20.16
N GLN A 377 -27.30 -19.51 -20.89
CA GLN A 377 -26.38 -18.50 -20.35
C GLN A 377 -27.02 -17.12 -20.40
N ARG A 378 -26.68 -16.26 -19.44
CA ARG A 378 -27.02 -14.82 -19.53
C ARG A 378 -26.28 -14.19 -20.71
N ALA A 379 -27.00 -13.46 -21.55
CA ALA A 379 -26.43 -12.74 -22.68
C ALA A 379 -27.14 -11.41 -22.93
N PHE A 380 -26.45 -10.51 -23.61
CA PHE A 380 -27.00 -9.26 -24.10
C PHE A 380 -26.97 -9.25 -25.62
N VAL A 381 -28.06 -8.81 -26.22
CA VAL A 381 -28.06 -8.31 -27.60
C VAL A 381 -28.04 -6.79 -27.55
N VAL A 382 -27.11 -6.17 -28.28
CA VAL A 382 -26.84 -4.73 -28.28
C VAL A 382 -27.08 -4.20 -29.67
N HIS A 383 -27.98 -3.23 -29.81
CA HIS A 383 -28.13 -2.44 -31.03
C HIS A 383 -27.30 -1.17 -30.84
N ARG A 384 -26.14 -1.09 -31.50
CA ARG A 384 -25.15 -0.03 -31.30
C ARG A 384 -25.57 1.26 -32.00
N LYS A 385 -24.95 2.38 -31.61
CA LYS A 385 -25.19 3.71 -32.20
C LYS A 385 -24.87 3.82 -33.70
N ASP A 386 -24.00 2.95 -34.24
CA ASP A 386 -23.68 2.88 -35.67
C ASP A 386 -24.68 2.02 -36.48
N GLY A 387 -25.75 1.53 -35.84
CA GLY A 387 -26.76 0.66 -36.45
C GLY A 387 -26.37 -0.83 -36.51
N SER A 388 -25.14 -1.19 -36.12
CA SER A 388 -24.73 -2.58 -36.07
C SER A 388 -25.29 -3.31 -34.84
N VAL A 389 -25.53 -4.62 -34.97
CA VAL A 389 -26.02 -5.45 -33.87
C VAL A 389 -24.91 -6.39 -33.38
N GLY A 390 -24.85 -6.61 -32.07
CA GLY A 390 -23.90 -7.51 -31.43
C GLY A 390 -24.55 -8.35 -30.37
N CYS A 391 -24.01 -9.54 -30.10
CA CYS A 391 -24.50 -10.40 -29.04
C CYS A 391 -23.33 -10.97 -28.23
N PHE A 392 -23.36 -10.78 -26.90
CA PHE A 392 -22.27 -11.12 -26.00
C PHE A 392 -22.76 -11.74 -24.70
N GLY A 393 -21.92 -12.56 -24.06
CA GLY A 393 -22.16 -13.05 -22.70
C GLY A 393 -22.40 -11.92 -21.71
N GLY A 394 -23.34 -12.12 -20.79
CA GLY A 394 -23.74 -11.16 -19.76
C GLY A 394 -23.04 -11.35 -18.42
N VAL A 395 -21.99 -12.16 -18.37
CA VAL A 395 -21.21 -12.47 -17.17
C VAL A 395 -19.76 -12.07 -17.42
N CYS A 396 -19.16 -11.41 -16.44
CA CYS A 396 -17.76 -10.98 -16.51
C CYS A 396 -16.83 -12.19 -16.67
N THR A 397 -15.82 -12.07 -17.54
CA THR A 397 -14.83 -13.14 -17.79
C THR A 397 -13.77 -13.27 -16.71
N HIS A 398 -13.72 -12.33 -15.74
CA HIS A 398 -12.83 -12.38 -14.59
C HIS A 398 -13.41 -13.23 -13.45
N GLU A 399 -14.66 -12.94 -13.07
CA GLU A 399 -15.37 -13.55 -11.94
C GLU A 399 -16.86 -13.59 -12.30
N PRO A 400 -17.67 -14.57 -11.85
CA PRO A 400 -19.09 -14.72 -12.19
C PRO A 400 -19.99 -13.59 -11.64
N VAL A 401 -19.74 -12.36 -12.09
CA VAL A 401 -20.48 -11.15 -11.79
C VAL A 401 -21.28 -10.76 -13.03
N ASN A 402 -22.56 -10.45 -12.83
CA ASN A 402 -23.44 -10.02 -13.92
C ASN A 402 -23.03 -8.64 -14.43
N LEU A 403 -22.90 -8.52 -15.74
CA LEU A 403 -22.62 -7.25 -16.41
C LEU A 403 -23.89 -6.41 -16.53
N VAL A 404 -23.70 -5.10 -16.64
CA VAL A 404 -24.73 -4.10 -16.87
C VAL A 404 -24.39 -3.32 -18.13
N PHE A 405 -25.36 -3.04 -18.98
CA PHE A 405 -25.13 -2.20 -20.15
C PHE A 405 -25.14 -0.72 -19.77
N ASN A 406 -24.11 0.03 -20.19
CA ASN A 406 -24.05 1.47 -20.03
C ASN A 406 -24.38 2.16 -21.36
N GLU A 407 -25.54 2.82 -21.42
CA GLU A 407 -26.03 3.47 -22.63
C GLU A 407 -25.20 4.69 -23.07
N THR A 408 -24.55 5.37 -22.12
CA THR A 408 -23.73 6.54 -22.42
C THR A 408 -22.46 6.12 -23.15
N THR A 409 -21.74 5.14 -22.57
CA THR A 409 -20.46 4.65 -23.10
C THR A 409 -20.60 3.55 -24.14
N GLN A 410 -21.81 3.00 -24.32
CA GLN A 410 -22.10 1.88 -25.23
C GLN A 410 -21.25 0.62 -24.93
N SER A 411 -20.98 0.37 -23.64
CA SER A 411 -20.19 -0.76 -23.16
C SER A 411 -20.98 -1.67 -22.22
N LEU A 412 -20.58 -2.94 -22.14
CA LEU A 412 -21.01 -3.82 -21.05
C LEU A 412 -20.05 -3.65 -19.89
N TYR A 413 -20.53 -3.34 -18.71
CA TYR A 413 -19.71 -2.94 -17.58
C TYR A 413 -19.90 -3.86 -16.38
N CYS A 414 -18.79 -4.23 -15.74
CA CYS A 414 -18.76 -5.01 -14.52
C CYS A 414 -18.79 -4.09 -13.30
N PRO A 415 -19.83 -4.15 -12.45
CA PRO A 415 -19.99 -3.25 -11.30
C PRO A 415 -19.01 -3.50 -10.15
N ARG A 416 -18.17 -4.53 -10.23
CA ARG A 416 -17.29 -4.92 -9.12
C ARG A 416 -15.90 -4.29 -9.18
N HIS A 417 -15.31 -4.22 -10.37
CA HIS A 417 -13.92 -3.75 -10.56
C HIS A 417 -13.82 -2.71 -11.68
N ASP A 418 -14.96 -2.10 -12.03
CA ASP A 418 -15.11 -1.07 -13.05
C ASP A 418 -14.60 -1.40 -14.46
N VAL A 419 -14.52 -2.68 -14.81
CA VAL A 419 -14.09 -3.09 -16.14
C VAL A 419 -15.25 -2.97 -17.11
N SER A 420 -15.01 -2.24 -18.21
CA SER A 420 -15.92 -2.21 -19.35
C SER A 420 -15.47 -3.21 -20.40
N PHE A 421 -16.41 -3.75 -21.15
CA PHE A 421 -16.20 -4.62 -22.29
C PHE A 421 -16.74 -3.91 -23.52
N ASP A 422 -15.88 -3.83 -24.54
CA ASP A 422 -16.21 -3.24 -25.83
C ASP A 422 -17.31 -4.08 -26.49
N THR A 423 -18.41 -3.41 -26.88
CA THR A 423 -19.53 -4.10 -27.51
C THR A 423 -19.27 -4.46 -28.96
N GLN A 424 -18.16 -4.11 -29.60
CA GLN A 424 -17.82 -4.54 -30.97
C GLN A 424 -17.14 -5.92 -31.00
N ASN A 425 -16.14 -6.10 -30.14
CA ASN A 425 -15.26 -7.27 -30.14
C ASN A 425 -15.33 -8.08 -28.83
N GLY A 426 -15.96 -7.54 -27.77
CA GLY A 426 -16.06 -8.18 -26.46
C GLY A 426 -14.85 -7.96 -25.57
N ASN A 427 -13.81 -7.24 -26.01
CA ASN A 427 -12.56 -7.10 -25.28
C ASN A 427 -12.74 -6.24 -24.01
N PRO A 428 -12.11 -6.62 -22.88
CA PRO A 428 -12.10 -5.80 -21.68
C PRO A 428 -11.25 -4.53 -21.88
N SER A 429 -11.66 -3.44 -21.25
CA SER A 429 -10.99 -2.13 -21.29
C SER A 429 -9.75 -2.09 -20.40
N SER A 430 -9.69 -2.94 -19.38
CA SER A 430 -8.58 -3.06 -18.45
C SER A 430 -8.67 -4.35 -17.64
N MET A 431 -7.56 -4.69 -16.98
CA MET A 431 -7.54 -5.67 -15.90
C MET A 431 -8.58 -5.33 -14.80
N PRO A 432 -9.10 -6.33 -14.06
CA PRO A 432 -8.64 -7.72 -13.99
C PRO A 432 -9.20 -8.67 -15.05
N ALA A 433 -10.20 -8.28 -15.86
CA ALA A 433 -10.64 -9.12 -16.97
C ALA A 433 -9.64 -9.06 -18.13
N ARG A 434 -9.30 -10.23 -18.68
CA ARG A 434 -8.29 -10.37 -19.76
C ARG A 434 -8.83 -11.09 -20.99
N THR A 435 -9.92 -11.82 -20.82
CA THR A 435 -10.57 -12.57 -21.89
C THR A 435 -11.75 -11.76 -22.40
N ALA A 436 -11.87 -11.68 -23.72
CA ALA A 436 -13.05 -11.10 -24.36
C ALA A 436 -14.32 -11.87 -23.96
N LEU A 437 -15.45 -11.17 -23.90
CA LEU A 437 -16.74 -11.83 -23.72
C LEU A 437 -16.99 -12.81 -24.85
N LYS A 438 -17.61 -13.95 -24.51
CA LYS A 438 -18.10 -14.89 -25.50
C LYS A 438 -19.07 -14.15 -26.43
N LYS A 439 -18.75 -14.14 -27.72
CA LYS A 439 -19.60 -13.58 -28.77
C LYS A 439 -20.55 -14.67 -29.28
N TYR A 440 -21.81 -14.31 -29.44
CA TYR A 440 -22.82 -15.17 -30.03
C TYR A 440 -23.17 -14.67 -31.43
N THR A 441 -23.48 -15.60 -32.32
CA THR A 441 -23.88 -15.27 -33.68
C THR A 441 -25.32 -14.76 -33.68
N VAL A 442 -25.53 -13.63 -34.32
CA VAL A 442 -26.84 -13.06 -34.57
C VAL A 442 -26.93 -12.59 -36.01
N LYS A 443 -28.10 -12.77 -36.62
CA LYS A 443 -28.41 -12.29 -37.98
C LYS A 443 -29.55 -11.30 -37.91
N VAL A 444 -29.49 -10.27 -38.74
CA VAL A 444 -30.59 -9.33 -38.94
C VAL A 444 -31.16 -9.59 -40.33
N ASP A 445 -32.44 -9.96 -40.42
CA ASP A 445 -33.10 -10.18 -41.71
C ASP A 445 -33.59 -8.87 -42.35
N SER A 446 -34.13 -8.95 -43.58
CA SER A 446 -34.65 -7.78 -44.30
C SER A 446 -35.88 -7.14 -43.65
N ALA A 447 -36.56 -7.85 -42.74
CA ALA A 447 -37.67 -7.34 -41.95
C ALA A 447 -37.21 -6.68 -40.63
N GLY A 448 -35.91 -6.70 -40.34
CA GLY A 448 -35.33 -6.14 -39.12
C GLY A 448 -35.43 -7.04 -37.89
N ASN A 449 -35.72 -8.33 -38.06
CA ASN A 449 -35.70 -9.28 -36.95
C ASN A 449 -34.27 -9.65 -36.58
N ILE A 450 -33.95 -9.58 -35.29
CA ILE A 450 -32.67 -10.00 -34.75
C ILE A 450 -32.80 -11.46 -34.30
N ILE A 451 -32.14 -12.34 -35.03
CA ILE A 451 -32.23 -13.78 -34.90
C ILE A 451 -30.97 -14.33 -34.24
N TYR A 452 -31.12 -15.14 -33.20
CA TYR A 452 -30.04 -15.91 -32.57
C TYR A 452 -29.76 -17.19 -33.37
N GLY A 453 -28.50 -17.43 -33.73
CA GLY A 453 -28.09 -18.63 -34.48
C GLY A 453 -26.75 -18.49 -35.18
#